data_AF-A0A958DJQ5-F1
#
_entry.id   AF-A0A958DJQ5-F1
#
_cell.length_a   1.000
_cell.length_b   1.000
_cell.length_c   1.000
_cell.angle_alpha   90.00
_cell.angle_beta   90.00
_cell.angle_gamma   90.00
#
_symmetry.space_group_name_H-M   'P 1'
#
loop_
_entity.id
_entity.type
_entity.pdbx_description
1 polymer ?
#
loop_
_entity_poly.entity_id
_entity_poly.type
_entity_poly.pdbx_seq_one_letter_code
_entity_poly.pdbx_strand_id
1 'polypeptide(L)' 'RDFGAAADPEISYDGKKILFSMKVSRQSRWRLYEMNTDGSNLVQLTDAAEADDMDPIYLPNGQIVFTSTR' A
#
# COMPACT_ATOMS: atom_id res chain seq x y z
N ARG A 1 2.08 13.83 -18.12
CA ARG A 1 1.11 12.83 -17.63
C ARG A 1 1.78 12.18 -16.44
N ASP A 2 1.31 12.50 -15.25
CA ASP A 2 1.94 12.02 -14.02
C ASP A 2 1.77 10.50 -13.98
N PHE A 3 2.89 9.79 -13.87
CA PHE A 3 2.89 8.34 -13.83
C PHE A 3 2.66 7.91 -12.38
N GLY A 4 1.51 7.33 -12.09
CA GLY A 4 1.24 6.58 -10.86
C GLY A 4 0.89 5.14 -11.20
N ALA A 5 1.36 4.18 -10.41
CA ALA A 5 0.98 2.77 -10.52
C ALA A 5 0.59 2.25 -9.14
N ALA A 6 -0.52 1.52 -9.08
CA ALA A 6 -0.99 0.82 -7.89
C ALA A 6 -1.17 -0.67 -8.22
N ALA A 7 -0.93 -1.54 -7.25
CA ALA A 7 -1.00 -2.98 -7.36
C ALA A 7 -1.43 -3.59 -6.02
N ASP A 8 -1.74 -4.90 -6.04
CA ASP A 8 -1.95 -5.72 -4.86
C ASP A 8 -2.99 -5.18 -3.86
N PRO A 9 -4.22 -4.82 -4.30
CA PRO A 9 -5.24 -4.30 -3.39
C PRO A 9 -5.79 -5.40 -2.47
N GLU A 10 -5.89 -5.09 -1.18
CA GLU A 10 -6.54 -5.90 -0.16
C GLU A 10 -7.59 -5.06 0.59
N ILE A 11 -8.75 -5.65 0.87
CA ILE A 11 -9.83 -4.99 1.60
C ILE A 11 -9.77 -5.38 3.07
N SER A 12 -9.93 -4.42 3.98
CA SER A 12 -10.01 -4.71 5.41
C SER A 12 -11.22 -5.60 5.74
N TYR A 13 -11.14 -6.41 6.79
CA TYR A 13 -12.23 -7.33 7.19
C TYR A 13 -13.57 -6.62 7.46
N ASP A 14 -13.55 -5.35 7.86
CA ASP A 14 -14.74 -4.53 8.07
C ASP A 14 -15.23 -3.80 6.80
N GLY A 15 -14.53 -3.97 5.67
CA GLY A 15 -14.87 -3.39 4.38
C GLY A 15 -14.69 -1.88 4.27
N LYS A 16 -13.99 -1.24 5.23
CA LYS A 16 -13.87 0.22 5.28
C LYS A 16 -12.59 0.76 4.66
N LYS A 17 -11.57 -0.08 4.50
CA LYS A 17 -10.27 0.35 4.01
C LYS A 17 -9.75 -0.53 2.87
N ILE A 18 -8.90 0.07 2.06
CA ILE A 18 -8.15 -0.55 0.97
C ILE A 18 -6.67 -0.36 1.28
N LEU A 19 -5.94 -1.46 1.38
CA LEU A 19 -4.49 -1.51 1.51
C LEU A 19 -3.91 -1.92 0.16
N PHE A 20 -2.84 -1.27 -0.29
CA PHE A 20 -2.28 -1.54 -1.62
C PHE A 20 -0.83 -1.07 -1.73
N SER A 21 -0.11 -1.65 -2.69
CA SER A 21 1.20 -1.18 -3.13
C SER A 21 1.02 -0.02 -4.11
N MET A 22 1.78 1.07 -3.97
CA MET A 22 1.79 2.16 -4.96
C MET A 22 3.18 2.75 -5.14
N LYS A 23 3.46 3.22 -6.36
CA LYS A 23 4.55 4.15 -6.64
C LYS A 23 4.04 5.38 -7.39
N VAL A 24 4.47 6.55 -6.91
CA VAL A 24 4.01 7.87 -7.39
C VAL A 24 4.78 8.38 -8.62
N SER A 25 5.85 7.71 -9.02
CA SER A 25 6.62 8.00 -10.22
C SER A 25 7.34 6.74 -10.72
N ARG A 26 7.93 6.79 -11.93
CA ARG A 26 8.70 5.64 -12.48
C ARG A 26 9.97 5.36 -11.68
N GLN A 27 10.51 6.38 -11.03
CA GLN A 27 11.74 6.32 -10.23
C GLN A 27 11.47 6.01 -8.75
N SER A 28 10.22 6.19 -8.29
CA SER A 28 9.82 5.86 -6.93
C SER A 28 9.80 4.34 -6.74
N ARG A 29 10.22 3.93 -5.54
CA ARG A 29 10.01 2.57 -5.04
C ARG A 29 8.55 2.35 -4.67
N TRP A 30 8.15 1.09 -4.63
CA TRP A 30 6.85 0.67 -4.11
C TRP A 30 6.80 0.88 -2.61
N ARG A 31 5.69 1.47 -2.17
CA ARG A 31 5.33 1.67 -0.77
C ARG A 31 3.93 1.17 -0.54
N LEU A 32 3.66 0.84 0.71
CA LEU A 32 2.30 0.51 1.11
C LEU A 32 1.52 1.78 1.40
N TYR A 33 0.28 1.81 0.93
CA TYR A 33 -0.68 2.86 1.20
C TYR A 33 -1.99 2.25 1.67
N GLU A 34 -2.71 3.02 2.47
CA GLU A 34 -4.06 2.70 2.91
C GLU A 34 -4.98 3.88 2.61
N MET A 35 -6.21 3.61 2.20
CA MET A 35 -7.25 4.62 2.05
C MET A 35 -8.61 4.05 2.47
N ASN A 36 -9.58 4.93 2.69
CA ASN A 36 -10.97 4.51 2.86
C ASN A 36 -11.52 3.92 1.54
N THR A 37 -12.53 3.07 1.62
CA THR A 37 -13.18 2.47 0.43
C THR A 37 -13.91 3.49 -0.45
N ASP A 38 -14.17 4.70 0.04
CA ASP A 38 -14.67 5.85 -0.75
C ASP A 38 -13.55 6.65 -1.45
N GLY A 39 -12.28 6.25 -1.29
CA GLY A 39 -11.11 6.90 -1.87
C GLY A 39 -10.56 8.08 -1.04
N SER A 40 -11.18 8.41 0.10
CA SER A 40 -10.67 9.43 1.02
C SER A 40 -9.55 8.91 1.92
N ASN A 41 -8.85 9.83 2.60
CA ASN A 41 -7.83 9.51 3.61
C ASN A 41 -6.70 8.58 3.12
N LEU A 42 -6.10 8.92 1.97
CA LEU A 42 -4.90 8.23 1.51
C LEU A 42 -3.71 8.51 2.45
N VAL A 43 -3.12 7.44 2.98
CA VAL A 43 -1.98 7.49 3.92
C VAL A 43 -0.89 6.54 3.43
N GLN A 44 0.38 6.99 3.45
CA GLN A 44 1.54 6.15 3.21
C GLN A 44 1.95 5.46 4.52
N LEU A 45 2.13 4.13 4.49
CA LEU A 45 2.44 3.33 5.67
C LEU A 45 3.92 2.96 5.81
N THR A 46 4.67 2.91 4.71
CA THR A 46 6.11 2.59 4.71
C THR A 46 6.91 3.65 3.98
N ASP A 47 8.20 3.80 4.29
CA ASP A 47 9.08 4.85 3.74
C ASP A 47 10.56 4.44 3.55
N ALA A 48 10.88 3.14 3.62
CA ALA A 48 12.25 2.64 3.59
C ALA A 48 13.00 3.00 2.30
N ALA A 49 14.07 3.80 2.37
CA ALA A 49 14.74 4.41 1.21
C ALA A 49 15.11 3.44 0.07
N GLU A 50 15.69 2.28 0.40
CA GLU A 50 16.35 1.38 -0.58
C GLU A 50 15.59 0.09 -0.87
N ALA A 51 14.38 -0.08 -0.33
CA ALA A 51 13.58 -1.29 -0.53
C ALA A 51 12.36 -1.01 -1.40
N ASP A 52 11.77 -2.04 -2.01
CA ASP A 52 10.40 -2.06 -2.48
C ASP A 52 9.56 -2.85 -1.46
N ASP A 53 8.41 -2.31 -1.04
CA ASP A 53 7.45 -2.97 -0.15
C ASP A 53 6.17 -3.27 -0.93
N MET A 54 5.77 -4.54 -0.99
CA MET A 54 4.76 -5.07 -1.93
C MET A 54 3.90 -6.17 -1.29
N ASP A 55 2.88 -6.65 -2.02
CA ASP A 55 2.01 -7.78 -1.63
C ASP A 55 1.45 -7.70 -0.20
N PRO A 56 0.84 -6.57 0.22
CA PRO A 56 0.38 -6.41 1.58
C PRO A 56 -0.89 -7.22 1.84
N ILE A 57 -1.01 -7.77 3.05
CA ILE A 57 -2.23 -8.43 3.54
C ILE A 57 -2.60 -7.95 4.94
N TYR A 58 -3.89 -7.86 5.21
CA TYR A 58 -4.39 -7.65 6.57
C TYR A 58 -4.42 -8.97 7.34
N LEU A 59 -3.89 -8.94 8.57
CA LEU A 59 -4.15 -9.98 9.56
C LEU A 59 -5.44 -9.67 10.33
N PRO A 60 -6.13 -10.68 10.89
CA PRO A 60 -7.39 -10.48 11.63
C PRO A 60 -7.30 -9.51 12.81
N ASN A 61 -6.10 -9.28 13.36
CA ASN A 61 -5.86 -8.34 14.46
C ASN A 61 -5.54 -6.92 14.00
N GLY A 62 -5.63 -6.63 12.70
CA GLY A 62 -5.32 -5.33 12.10
C GLY A 62 -3.84 -5.08 11.82
N GLN A 63 -2.96 -6.04 12.10
CA GLN A 63 -1.57 -5.97 11.64
C GLN A 63 -1.49 -6.17 10.13
N ILE A 64 -0.39 -5.70 9.54
CA ILE A 64 -0.10 -5.86 8.12
C ILE A 64 1.17 -6.68 7.96
N VAL A 65 1.13 -7.66 7.06
CA VAL A 65 2.30 -8.40 6.58
C VAL A 65 2.49 -8.08 5.11
N PHE A 66 3.73 -7.99 4.67
CA PHE A 66 4.10 -7.60 3.31
C PHE A 66 5.46 -8.18 2.95
N THR A 67 5.76 -8.23 1.66
CA THR A 67 7.10 -8.57 1.14
C THR A 67 7.94 -7.31 1.04
N SER A 68 9.22 -7.41 1.40
CA SER A 68 10.18 -6.30 1.29
C SER A 68 11.46 -6.81 0.66
N THR A 69 12.08 -6.02 -0.22
CA THR A 69 13.33 -6.41 -0.91
C THR A 69 14.60 -6.18 -0.09
N ARG A 70 14.47 -5.92 1.21
CA ARG A 70 15.57 -5.71 2.16
C ARG A 70 15.95 -6.98 2.91
#